data_AF-A0A8S3YTK0-F1
#
_entry.id   AF-A0A8S3YTK0-F1
#
_cell.length_a   1.000
_cell.length_b   1.000
_cell.length_c   1.000
_cell.angle_alpha   90.00
_cell.angle_beta   90.00
_cell.angle_gamma   90.00
#
_symmetry.space_group_name_H-M   'P 1'
#
loop_
_entity.id
_entity.type
_entity.pdbx_description
1 polymer ?
#
loop_
_entity_poly.entity_id
_entity_poly.type
_entity_poly.pdbx_seq_one_letter_code
_entity_poly.pdbx_strand_id
1 'polypeptide(L)'
;MPVIEIQHVVSCSSADKNNPAENLLKADGARKWKCASPGEKSISCVLQFSKSSQIHSIDIGNEGSAFVEVLVGKATAASDQDFEVLLVASAFMSPLESRNGTNKNAVRMFGPEKLNTVTASQKWDRVKIVCTQPFSKLFQYGLSFIKFHSPPETDNGETQVKKFGAFAVKDDEDDAADDIRVGSMFANRLHKDVSPAPKPT
;
A
#
# COMPACT_ATOMS: atom_id res chain seq x y z
N MET A 1 -0.51 2.33 -7.20
CA MET A 1 0.19 2.55 -5.91
C MET A 1 1.66 2.19 -6.12
N PRO A 2 2.61 3.04 -5.73
CA PRO A 2 4.04 2.74 -5.86
C PRO A 2 4.44 1.57 -4.96
N VAL A 3 5.30 0.68 -5.47
CA VAL A 3 5.86 -0.43 -4.69
C VAL A 3 7.00 0.08 -3.83
N ILE A 4 7.02 -0.28 -2.55
CA ILE A 4 8.11 0.04 -1.63
C ILE A 4 9.25 -0.95 -1.86
N GLU A 5 10.43 -0.43 -2.17
CA GLU A 5 11.62 -1.24 -2.38
C GLU A 5 12.23 -1.72 -1.06
N ILE A 6 12.61 -3.00 -1.04
CA ILE A 6 13.28 -3.64 0.07
C ILE A 6 14.79 -3.66 -0.23
N GLN A 7 15.59 -3.13 0.67
CA GLN A 7 17.03 -2.98 0.49
C GLN A 7 17.77 -4.29 0.78
N HIS A 8 17.56 -4.87 1.96
CA HIS A 8 18.25 -6.09 2.40
C HIS A 8 17.50 -6.77 3.56
N VAL A 9 17.90 -8.01 3.85
CA VAL A 9 17.45 -8.78 5.01
C VAL A 9 18.32 -8.40 6.22
N VAL A 10 17.70 -7.95 7.31
CA VAL A 10 18.39 -7.57 8.55
C VAL A 10 18.67 -8.80 9.39
N SER A 11 17.66 -9.65 9.57
CA SER A 11 17.77 -10.88 10.32
C SER A 11 16.75 -11.90 9.85
N CYS A 12 17.08 -13.18 10.00
CA CYS A 12 16.18 -14.27 9.70
C CYS A 12 16.36 -15.34 10.78
N SER A 13 15.27 -15.87 11.32
CA SER A 13 15.34 -16.93 12.33
C SER A 13 15.67 -18.29 11.72
N SER A 14 15.17 -18.55 10.50
CA SER A 14 15.35 -19.82 9.81
C SER A 14 15.18 -19.66 8.30
N ALA A 15 16.14 -20.18 7.55
CA ALA A 15 16.17 -20.09 6.10
C ALA A 15 16.82 -21.35 5.51
N ASP A 16 16.17 -21.93 4.50
CA ASP A 16 16.71 -23.02 3.70
C ASP A 16 17.87 -22.54 2.81
N LYS A 17 18.86 -23.40 2.57
CA LYS A 17 20.05 -23.05 1.77
C LYS A 17 19.72 -22.73 0.31
N ASN A 18 18.71 -23.40 -0.26
CA ASN A 18 18.29 -23.19 -1.64
C ASN A 18 17.19 -22.12 -1.75
N ASN A 19 16.46 -21.88 -0.65
CA ASN A 19 15.33 -20.96 -0.57
C ASN A 19 15.54 -19.94 0.56
N PRO A 20 16.59 -19.10 0.50
CA PRO A 20 16.92 -18.20 1.59
C PRO A 20 16.02 -16.95 1.60
N ALA A 21 16.07 -16.17 2.68
CA ALA A 21 15.16 -15.04 2.89
C ALA A 21 15.38 -13.89 1.89
N GLU A 22 16.59 -13.78 1.32
CA GLU A 22 16.96 -12.79 0.31
C GLU A 22 16.13 -12.92 -0.97
N ASN A 23 15.50 -14.08 -1.19
CA ASN A 23 14.55 -14.25 -2.29
C ASN A 23 13.35 -13.31 -2.18
N LEU A 24 12.97 -12.89 -0.96
CA LEU A 24 11.87 -11.94 -0.75
C LEU A 24 12.19 -10.51 -1.20
N LEU A 25 13.47 -10.19 -1.44
CA LEU A 25 13.86 -8.87 -1.96
C LEU A 25 13.34 -8.64 -3.37
N LYS A 26 13.14 -9.72 -4.14
CA LYS A 26 12.57 -9.68 -5.48
C LYS A 26 11.17 -10.28 -5.43
N ALA A 27 10.16 -9.44 -5.56
CA ALA A 27 8.78 -9.88 -5.50
C ALA A 27 8.26 -10.49 -6.83
N ASP A 28 9.09 -11.28 -7.51
CA ASP A 28 8.76 -11.96 -8.77
C ASP A 28 7.98 -13.27 -8.54
N GLY A 29 8.03 -13.83 -7.33
CA GLY A 29 7.39 -15.10 -6.97
C GLY A 29 8.05 -16.33 -7.62
N ALA A 30 9.15 -16.15 -8.36
CA ALA A 30 9.92 -17.23 -8.96
C ALA A 30 10.79 -17.94 -7.91
N ARG A 31 11.29 -17.16 -6.94
CA ARG A 31 12.08 -17.68 -5.81
C ARG A 31 11.31 -17.48 -4.51
N LYS A 32 11.46 -18.43 -3.60
CA LYS A 32 10.68 -18.49 -2.36
C LYS A 32 11.60 -18.46 -1.16
N TRP A 33 11.07 -18.05 -0.02
CA TRP A 33 11.71 -18.22 1.28
C TRP A 33 11.04 -19.39 2.00
N LYS A 34 11.87 -20.31 2.52
CA LYS A 34 11.42 -21.47 3.30
C LYS A 34 12.22 -21.62 4.58
N CYS A 35 11.62 -22.21 5.59
CA CYS A 35 12.31 -22.63 6.81
C CYS A 35 13.42 -23.65 6.49
N ALA A 36 14.49 -23.62 7.28
CA ALA A 36 15.64 -24.51 7.14
C ALA A 36 15.23 -25.98 7.35
N SER A 37 14.45 -26.26 8.40
CA SER A 37 14.02 -27.61 8.75
C SER A 37 12.49 -27.75 8.77
N PRO A 38 11.92 -28.86 8.29
CA PRO A 38 10.51 -29.17 8.53
C PRO A 38 10.22 -29.27 10.03
N GLY A 39 9.02 -28.84 10.46
CA GLY A 39 8.57 -28.99 11.85
C GLY A 39 8.79 -27.79 12.77
N GLU A 40 9.43 -26.73 12.27
CA GLU A 40 9.50 -25.45 12.97
C GLU A 40 8.10 -24.85 13.14
N LYS A 41 7.72 -24.45 14.37
CA LYS A 41 6.36 -23.95 14.62
C LYS A 41 6.11 -22.56 14.02
N SER A 42 7.12 -21.71 14.12
CA SER A 42 7.13 -20.36 13.57
C SER A 42 8.52 -19.99 13.09
N ILE A 43 8.57 -19.19 12.04
CA ILE A 43 9.77 -18.57 11.50
C ILE A 43 9.53 -17.08 11.34
N SER A 44 10.59 -16.29 11.41
CA SER A 44 10.51 -14.84 11.23
C SER A 44 11.66 -14.30 10.41
N CYS A 45 11.39 -13.21 9.71
CA CYS A 45 12.37 -12.49 8.91
C CYS A 45 12.15 -10.98 9.07
N VAL A 46 13.22 -10.24 9.29
CA VAL A 46 13.20 -8.78 9.35
C VAL A 46 13.85 -8.24 8.08
N LEU A 47 13.12 -7.37 7.38
CA LEU A 47 13.54 -6.73 6.15
C LEU A 47 13.68 -5.21 6.38
N GLN A 48 14.66 -4.60 5.74
CA GLN A 48 14.88 -3.16 5.74
C GLN A 48 14.41 -2.57 4.41
N PHE A 49 13.57 -1.55 4.44
CA PHE A 49 13.19 -0.76 3.26
C PHE A 49 14.31 0.18 2.85
N SER A 50 14.36 0.51 1.55
CA SER A 50 15.35 1.47 1.02
C SER A 50 15.11 2.89 1.55
N LYS A 51 13.84 3.25 1.77
CA LYS A 51 13.43 4.54 2.33
C LYS A 51 12.32 4.36 3.36
N SER A 52 12.33 5.18 4.41
CA SER A 52 11.24 5.22 5.38
C SER A 52 9.93 5.61 4.68
N SER A 53 8.97 4.70 4.66
CA SER A 53 7.75 4.80 3.85
C SER A 53 6.52 4.47 4.68
N GLN A 54 5.40 5.08 4.32
CA GLN A 54 4.09 4.68 4.82
C GLN A 54 3.60 3.47 4.02
N ILE A 55 3.03 2.47 4.69
CA ILE A 55 2.48 1.27 4.05
C ILE A 55 0.96 1.42 3.94
N HIS A 56 0.44 1.34 2.73
CA HIS A 56 -1.00 1.46 2.44
C HIS A 56 -1.65 0.09 2.18
N SER A 57 -0.96 -0.79 1.47
CA SER A 57 -1.43 -2.16 1.22
C SER A 57 -0.29 -3.15 1.16
N ILE A 58 -0.61 -4.42 1.36
CA ILE A 58 0.34 -5.53 1.39
C ILE A 58 -0.21 -6.68 0.56
N ASP A 59 0.60 -7.20 -0.37
CA ASP A 59 0.29 -8.43 -1.09
C ASP A 59 1.22 -9.54 -0.62
N ILE A 60 0.65 -10.69 -0.27
CA ILE A 60 1.41 -11.81 0.27
C ILE A 60 1.09 -13.05 -0.55
N GLY A 61 2.13 -13.66 -1.12
CA GLY A 61 2.08 -14.97 -1.75
C GLY A 61 2.56 -16.05 -0.78
N ASN A 62 1.70 -16.99 -0.43
CA ASN A 62 2.03 -18.05 0.51
C ASN A 62 2.94 -19.14 -0.12
N GLU A 63 3.68 -19.83 0.75
CA GLU A 63 4.35 -21.10 0.45
C GLU A 63 4.17 -22.04 1.67
N GLY A 64 2.92 -22.45 1.94
CA GLY A 64 2.62 -23.47 2.95
C GLY A 64 2.52 -22.97 4.41
N SER A 65 2.55 -21.65 4.65
CA SER A 65 2.30 -21.08 5.98
C SER A 65 0.81 -21.11 6.31
N ALA A 66 0.44 -21.46 7.55
CA ALA A 66 -0.96 -21.41 7.99
C ALA A 66 -1.37 -19.99 8.35
N PHE A 67 -0.52 -19.28 9.10
CA PHE A 67 -0.72 -17.89 9.48
C PHE A 67 0.48 -17.05 9.08
N VAL A 68 0.21 -15.82 8.68
CA VAL A 68 1.25 -14.81 8.41
C VAL A 68 0.86 -13.54 9.15
N GLU A 69 1.79 -13.00 9.91
CA GLU A 69 1.68 -11.74 10.62
C GLU A 69 2.77 -10.78 10.12
N VAL A 70 2.45 -9.49 10.07
CA VAL A 70 3.39 -8.45 9.66
C VAL A 70 3.42 -7.38 10.73
N LEU A 71 4.62 -7.16 11.27
CA LEU A 71 4.92 -6.11 12.22
C LEU A 71 5.88 -5.11 11.58
N VAL A 72 5.87 -3.88 12.04
CA VAL A 72 6.73 -2.80 11.55
C VAL A 72 7.49 -2.16 12.68
N GLY A 73 8.67 -1.65 12.38
CA GLY A 73 9.54 -1.00 13.35
C GLY A 73 10.40 0.05 12.69
N LYS A 74 11.10 0.81 13.54
CA LYS A 74 12.13 1.76 13.09
C LYS A 74 13.50 1.10 13.07
N ALA A 75 14.50 1.67 12.40
CA ALA A 75 15.85 1.12 12.39
C ALA A 75 16.50 1.10 13.78
N THR A 76 15.99 1.93 14.69
CA THR A 76 16.35 1.95 16.11
C THR A 76 15.77 0.79 16.91
N ALA A 77 14.83 0.02 16.36
CA ALA A 77 14.26 -1.15 17.01
C ALA A 77 15.37 -2.19 17.25
N ALA A 78 15.63 -2.47 18.52
CA ALA A 78 16.65 -3.41 18.97
C ALA A 78 16.01 -4.71 19.51
N SER A 79 14.74 -4.64 19.91
CA SER A 79 14.01 -5.75 20.51
C SER A 79 12.71 -6.03 19.76
N ASP A 80 12.16 -7.22 19.96
CA ASP A 80 10.86 -7.61 19.42
C ASP A 80 9.70 -6.75 19.95
N GLN A 81 9.87 -6.08 21.09
CA GLN A 81 8.86 -5.20 21.69
C GLN A 81 8.74 -3.85 21.00
N ASP A 82 9.77 -3.45 20.24
CA ASP A 82 9.80 -2.19 19.49
C ASP A 82 9.02 -2.29 18.16
N PHE A 83 8.54 -3.48 17.81
CA PHE A 83 7.75 -3.73 16.61
C PHE A 83 6.25 -3.60 16.90
N GLU A 84 5.57 -2.82 16.09
CA GLU A 84 4.12 -2.64 16.14
C GLU A 84 3.42 -3.53 15.12
N VAL A 85 2.26 -4.09 15.49
CA VAL A 85 1.49 -4.96 14.60
C VAL A 85 0.79 -4.13 13.52
N LEU A 86 1.19 -4.33 12.26
CA LEU A 86 0.55 -3.71 11.08
C LEU A 86 -0.55 -4.60 10.52
N LEU A 87 -0.27 -5.89 10.34
CA LEU A 87 -1.24 -6.90 9.90
C LEU A 87 -1.27 -8.00 10.95
N VAL A 88 -2.42 -8.16 11.60
CA VAL A 88 -2.68 -9.25 12.55
C VAL A 88 -2.53 -10.62 11.85
N ALA A 89 -2.16 -11.64 12.63
CA ALA A 89 -1.98 -13.01 12.16
C ALA A 89 -3.16 -13.49 11.28
N SER A 90 -2.91 -13.52 9.97
CA SER A 90 -3.91 -13.75 8.94
C SER A 90 -3.80 -15.18 8.42
N ALA A 91 -4.92 -15.90 8.36
CA ALA A 91 -4.94 -17.29 7.91
C ALA A 91 -4.78 -17.42 6.38
N PHE A 92 -3.82 -18.20 5.91
CA PHE A 92 -3.63 -18.54 4.49
C PHE A 92 -3.99 -20.00 4.18
N MET A 93 -4.00 -20.86 5.19
CA MET A 93 -4.41 -22.25 5.06
C MET A 93 -5.28 -22.63 6.26
N SER A 94 -6.29 -23.45 6.00
CA SER A 94 -7.03 -24.14 7.05
C SER A 94 -6.16 -25.26 7.69
N PRO A 95 -6.54 -25.76 8.88
CA PRO A 95 -5.86 -26.90 9.49
C PRO A 95 -5.86 -28.15 8.61
N LEU A 96 -6.94 -28.39 7.85
CA LEU A 96 -7.05 -29.54 6.95
C LEU A 96 -6.12 -29.41 5.74
N GLU A 97 -6.11 -28.23 5.09
CA GLU A 97 -5.20 -27.94 3.99
C GLU A 97 -3.73 -28.03 4.44
N SER A 98 -3.42 -27.56 5.64
CA SER A 98 -2.08 -27.60 6.21
C SER A 98 -1.58 -29.04 6.41
N ARG A 99 -2.43 -29.93 6.93
CA ARG A 99 -2.11 -31.35 7.13
C ARG A 99 -1.93 -32.09 5.80
N ASN A 100 -2.81 -31.82 4.83
CA ASN A 100 -2.79 -32.49 3.54
C ASN A 100 -1.79 -31.87 2.55
N GLY A 101 -1.30 -30.65 2.84
CA GLY A 101 -0.41 -29.92 1.96
C GLY A 101 -1.09 -29.45 0.66
N THR A 102 -2.38 -29.14 0.69
CA THR A 102 -3.12 -28.59 -0.46
C THR A 102 -3.14 -27.06 -0.39
N ASN A 103 -3.27 -26.37 -1.52
CA ASN A 103 -3.43 -24.90 -1.57
C ASN A 103 -2.29 -24.12 -0.88
N LYS A 104 -1.04 -24.59 -1.00
CA LYS A 104 0.12 -23.96 -0.36
C LYS A 104 0.46 -22.57 -0.92
N ASN A 105 0.00 -22.25 -2.13
CA ASN A 105 0.37 -21.05 -2.89
C ASN A 105 -0.71 -19.97 -2.94
N ALA A 106 -1.62 -19.97 -1.97
CA ALA A 106 -2.65 -18.93 -1.88
C ALA A 106 -2.03 -17.52 -1.81
N VAL A 107 -2.54 -16.62 -2.64
CA VAL A 107 -2.17 -15.20 -2.63
C VAL A 107 -3.28 -14.40 -1.98
N ARG A 108 -2.95 -13.51 -1.06
CA ARG A 108 -3.91 -12.60 -0.42
C ARG A 108 -3.41 -11.16 -0.50
N MET A 109 -4.34 -10.26 -0.81
CA MET A 109 -4.12 -8.83 -0.82
C MET A 109 -4.82 -8.21 0.39
N PHE A 110 -4.09 -7.36 1.11
CA PHE A 110 -4.55 -6.64 2.28
C PHE A 110 -4.54 -5.16 1.95
N GLY A 111 -5.74 -4.60 1.71
CA GLY A 111 -5.93 -3.17 1.58
C GLY A 111 -5.86 -2.47 2.94
N PRO A 112 -5.95 -1.13 2.95
CA PRO A 112 -5.86 -0.32 4.16
C PRO A 112 -6.92 -0.68 5.21
N GLU A 113 -8.06 -1.24 4.80
CA GLU A 113 -9.15 -1.68 5.67
C GLU A 113 -8.81 -2.88 6.56
N LYS A 114 -7.77 -3.66 6.19
CA LYS A 114 -7.32 -4.84 6.94
C LYS A 114 -6.05 -4.58 7.75
N LEU A 115 -5.46 -3.39 7.59
CA LEU A 115 -4.25 -2.99 8.31
C LEU A 115 -4.66 -2.19 9.55
N ASN A 116 -3.80 -2.21 10.56
CA ASN A 116 -3.96 -1.35 11.72
C ASN A 116 -3.76 0.11 11.30
N THR A 117 -4.83 0.91 11.32
CA THR A 117 -4.84 2.30 10.88
C THR A 117 -3.82 3.17 11.60
N VAL A 118 -3.61 2.96 12.91
CA VAL A 118 -2.68 3.76 13.71
C VAL A 118 -1.25 3.53 13.23
N THR A 119 -0.86 2.27 13.10
CA THR A 119 0.46 1.87 12.65
C THR A 119 0.65 2.17 11.16
N ALA A 120 -0.36 1.96 10.32
CA ALA A 120 -0.33 2.26 8.88
C ALA A 120 -0.27 3.77 8.57
N SER A 121 -0.66 4.65 9.50
CA SER A 121 -0.55 6.11 9.33
C SER A 121 0.90 6.62 9.46
N GLN A 122 1.78 5.84 10.08
CA GLN A 122 3.17 6.21 10.36
C GLN A 122 4.12 5.73 9.26
N LYS A 123 5.35 6.29 9.27
CA LYS A 123 6.44 5.87 8.37
C LYS A 123 7.36 4.90 9.07
N TRP A 124 7.68 3.82 8.37
CA TRP A 124 8.51 2.72 8.86
C TRP A 124 9.63 2.43 7.88
N ASP A 125 10.71 1.90 8.41
CA ASP A 125 11.90 1.52 7.63
C ASP A 125 12.23 0.02 7.79
N ARG A 126 11.70 -0.64 8.82
CA ARG A 126 11.81 -2.08 9.03
C ARG A 126 10.45 -2.75 9.07
N VAL A 127 10.42 -3.97 8.56
CA VAL A 127 9.25 -4.84 8.63
C VAL A 127 9.69 -6.23 9.08
N LYS A 128 9.00 -6.76 10.08
CA LYS A 128 9.15 -8.12 10.56
C LYS A 128 7.98 -8.95 10.09
N ILE A 129 8.28 -10.05 9.43
CA ILE A 129 7.30 -11.00 8.93
C ILE A 129 7.41 -12.24 9.78
N VAL A 130 6.28 -12.72 10.30
CA VAL A 130 6.21 -13.95 11.10
C VAL A 130 5.29 -14.92 10.37
N CYS A 131 5.83 -16.10 10.06
CA CYS A 131 5.08 -17.18 9.44
C CYS A 131 4.95 -18.33 10.43
N THR A 132 3.74 -18.87 10.58
CA THR A 132 3.45 -19.91 11.57
C THR A 132 2.73 -21.07 10.89
N GLN A 133 3.19 -22.29 11.17
CA GLN A 133 2.58 -23.53 10.67
C GLN A 133 2.49 -24.57 11.80
N PRO A 134 1.45 -24.50 12.65
CA PRO A 134 1.32 -25.39 13.80
C PRO A 134 0.73 -26.76 13.44
N PHE A 135 0.08 -26.89 12.28
CA PHE A 135 -0.73 -28.05 11.93
C PHE A 135 0.03 -29.12 11.13
N SER A 136 1.20 -28.77 10.59
CA SER A 136 2.01 -29.67 9.78
C SER A 136 3.48 -29.54 10.12
N LYS A 137 4.13 -30.68 10.39
CA LYS A 137 5.57 -30.76 10.66
C LYS A 137 6.35 -31.45 9.54
N LEU A 138 5.64 -31.89 8.51
CA LEU A 138 6.17 -32.77 7.48
C LEU A 138 6.87 -32.01 6.34
N PHE A 139 6.50 -30.75 6.14
CA PHE A 139 6.97 -29.95 5.01
C PHE A 139 7.65 -28.67 5.47
N GLN A 140 8.62 -28.21 4.69
CA GLN A 140 9.10 -26.84 4.79
C GLN A 140 8.01 -25.87 4.33
N TYR A 141 7.95 -24.71 4.98
CA TYR A 141 7.00 -23.65 4.66
C TYR A 141 7.67 -22.28 4.75
N GLY A 142 6.98 -21.26 4.23
CA GLY A 142 7.38 -19.87 4.32
C GLY A 142 6.54 -19.02 3.39
N LEU A 143 7.18 -18.19 2.58
CA LEU A 143 6.50 -17.28 1.66
C LEU A 143 7.09 -17.38 0.26
N SER A 144 6.22 -17.19 -0.73
CA SER A 144 6.62 -17.04 -2.12
C SER A 144 7.10 -15.62 -2.39
N PHE A 145 6.29 -14.62 -2.04
CA PHE A 145 6.67 -13.21 -2.14
C PHE A 145 5.88 -12.37 -1.15
N ILE A 146 6.37 -11.17 -0.88
CA ILE A 146 5.64 -10.11 -0.19
C ILE A 146 5.89 -8.79 -0.92
N LYS A 147 4.83 -8.01 -1.14
CA LYS A 147 4.90 -6.67 -1.73
C LYS A 147 4.26 -5.69 -0.78
N PHE A 148 4.92 -4.56 -0.61
CA PHE A 148 4.39 -3.44 0.14
C PHE A 148 4.13 -2.31 -0.83
N HIS A 149 3.00 -1.65 -0.70
CA HIS A 149 2.64 -0.50 -1.52
C HIS A 149 2.54 0.73 -0.65
N SER A 150 3.12 1.82 -1.10
CA SER A 150 2.89 3.12 -0.48
C SER A 150 1.51 3.65 -0.91
N PRO A 151 0.96 4.63 -0.17
CA PRO A 151 -0.19 5.37 -0.65
C PRO A 151 0.05 5.82 -2.11
N PRO A 152 -1.00 5.86 -2.95
CA PRO A 152 -0.89 6.57 -4.22
C PRO A 152 -0.37 7.98 -3.89
N GLU A 153 0.49 8.55 -4.72
CA GLU A 153 0.79 9.97 -4.59
C GLU A 153 -0.54 10.71 -4.78
N THR A 154 -1.17 11.05 -3.65
CA THR A 154 -2.03 12.20 -3.59
C THR A 154 -1.07 13.32 -3.93
N ASP A 155 -1.14 13.78 -5.18
CA ASP A 155 -0.97 15.20 -5.45
C ASP A 155 -1.79 15.88 -4.34
N ASN A 156 -1.11 16.35 -3.29
CA ASN A 156 -1.75 17.26 -2.36
C ASN A 156 -2.36 18.30 -3.28
N GLY A 157 -3.68 18.46 -3.22
CA GLY A 157 -4.39 19.49 -3.95
C GLY A 157 -3.98 20.88 -3.48
N GLU A 158 -2.72 21.25 -3.64
CA GLU A 158 -2.41 22.52 -4.27
C GLU A 158 -2.87 22.34 -5.70
N THR A 159 -4.05 22.90 -5.99
CA THR A 159 -4.60 23.05 -7.33
C THR A 159 -3.51 23.63 -8.24
N GLN A 160 -2.69 22.78 -8.85
CA GLN A 160 -1.82 23.17 -9.94
C GLN A 160 -2.75 23.39 -11.11
N VAL A 161 -3.29 24.61 -11.17
CA VAL A 161 -3.90 25.19 -12.35
C VAL A 161 -2.93 24.92 -13.49
N LYS A 162 -3.25 23.92 -14.33
CA LYS A 162 -2.46 23.60 -15.51
C LYS A 162 -2.58 24.80 -16.45
N LYS A 163 -1.64 25.73 -16.32
CA LYS A 163 -1.61 26.96 -17.08
C LYS A 163 -1.23 26.63 -18.52
N PHE A 164 -2.23 26.42 -19.37
CA PHE A 164 -2.03 26.35 -20.81
C PHE A 164 -1.93 27.77 -21.38
N GLY A 165 -0.73 28.36 -21.30
CA GLY A 165 -0.45 29.69 -21.86
C GLY A 165 -1.17 30.83 -21.11
N ALA A 166 -1.82 31.73 -21.84
CA ALA A 166 -2.44 32.95 -21.30
C ALA A 166 -3.82 32.75 -20.65
N PHE A 167 -4.32 31.51 -20.59
CA PHE A 167 -5.64 31.21 -20.04
C PHE A 167 -5.54 30.31 -18.82
N ALA A 168 -6.20 30.71 -17.73
CA ALA A 168 -6.40 29.92 -16.53
C ALA A 168 -7.86 29.43 -16.53
N VAL A 169 -8.06 28.11 -16.52
CA VAL A 169 -9.38 27.51 -16.29
C VAL A 169 -9.55 27.42 -14.78
N LYS A 170 -10.57 28.11 -14.27
CA LYS A 170 -11.01 28.03 -12.89
C LYS A 170 -12.19 27.07 -12.89
N ASP A 171 -12.06 25.95 -12.20
CA ASP A 171 -13.20 25.08 -11.93
C ASP A 171 -13.97 25.72 -10.76
N ASP A 172 -15.15 26.25 -11.06
CA ASP A 172 -16.07 26.81 -10.07
C ASP A 172 -16.90 25.66 -9.48
N GLU A 173 -16.49 25.14 -8.32
CA GLU A 173 -17.40 24.49 -7.37
C GLU A 173 -17.85 25.53 -6.34
N ASP A 174 -18.74 26.43 -6.77
CA ASP A 174 -19.72 27.07 -5.90
C ASP A 174 -21.08 26.85 -6.56
N ASP A 175 -21.74 25.76 -6.17
CA ASP A 175 -23.14 25.50 -6.48
C ASP A 175 -24.02 26.52 -5.72
N ALA A 176 -24.24 27.67 -6.35
CA ALA A 176 -25.38 28.54 -6.07
C ALA A 176 -25.89 29.18 -7.37
N ALA A 177 -26.69 28.39 -8.09
CA ALA A 177 -27.71 28.82 -9.05
C ALA A 177 -27.28 29.85 -10.11
N ASP A 178 -26.81 29.38 -11.26
CA ASP A 178 -27.09 30.05 -12.54
C ASP A 178 -27.11 29.03 -13.68
N ASP A 179 -28.32 28.58 -14.01
CA ASP A 179 -28.63 27.77 -15.19
C ASP A 179 -28.34 28.62 -16.44
N ILE A 180 -27.15 28.43 -17.05
CA ILE A 180 -26.74 29.14 -18.28
C ILE A 180 -27.66 28.69 -19.42
N ARG A 181 -28.78 29.39 -19.58
CA ARG A 181 -29.70 29.18 -20.70
C ARG A 181 -29.04 29.62 -22.00
N VAL A 182 -28.95 28.68 -22.94
CA VAL A 182 -28.49 28.90 -24.31
C VAL A 182 -29.31 30.04 -24.93
N GLY A 183 -28.66 31.18 -25.20
CA GLY A 183 -29.28 32.37 -25.81
C GLY A 183 -29.06 33.69 -25.07
N SER A 184 -28.61 33.68 -23.81
CA SER A 184 -28.44 34.93 -23.02
C SER A 184 -27.36 35.90 -23.51
N MET A 185 -26.43 35.46 -24.37
CA MET A 185 -25.34 36.30 -24.88
C MET A 185 -25.72 37.26 -26.02
N PHE A 186 -26.98 37.27 -26.47
CA PHE A 186 -27.46 38.19 -27.51
C PHE A 186 -28.52 39.20 -27.04
N ALA A 187 -29.02 39.08 -25.80
CA ALA A 187 -30.13 39.92 -25.32
C ALA A 187 -29.70 41.31 -24.81
N ASN A 188 -28.44 41.51 -24.43
CA ASN A 188 -27.99 42.76 -23.78
C ASN A 188 -27.36 43.80 -24.72
N ARG A 189 -27.61 43.72 -26.03
CA ARG A 189 -27.17 44.78 -26.97
C ARG A 189 -28.19 45.91 -27.20
N LEU A 190 -29.35 45.90 -26.55
CA LEU A 190 -30.39 46.91 -26.83
C LEU A 190 -30.55 48.05 -25.81
N HIS A 191 -29.64 48.22 -24.85
CA HIS A 191 -29.72 49.36 -23.93
C HIS A 191 -28.36 50.00 -23.65
N LYS A 192 -28.00 50.97 -24.53
CA LYS A 192 -27.14 52.15 -24.33
C LYS A 192 -26.82 52.70 -25.72
N ASP A 193 -26.96 53.97 -26.09
CA ASP A 193 -27.04 55.24 -25.36
C ASP A 193 -27.81 56.25 -26.26
N VAL A 194 -28.70 57.07 -25.69
CA VAL A 194 -28.99 58.41 -26.24
C VAL A 194 -28.70 59.41 -25.14
N SER A 195 -27.51 60.00 -25.20
CA SER A 195 -27.11 61.14 -24.38
C SER A 195 -27.78 62.43 -24.89
N PRO A 196 -28.01 63.44 -24.03
CA PRO A 196 -28.79 64.63 -24.38
C PRO A 196 -27.94 65.66 -25.13
N ALA A 197 -28.56 66.41 -26.05
CA ALA A 197 -27.95 67.57 -26.69
C ALA A 197 -28.76 68.85 -26.39
N PRO A 198 -28.11 70.02 -26.28
CA PRO A 198 -28.62 71.18 -25.54
C PRO A 198 -29.48 72.13 -26.41
N LYS A 199 -30.33 72.93 -25.75
CA LYS A 199 -30.97 74.11 -26.34
C LYS A 199 -29.90 75.18 -26.64
N PRO A 200 -30.07 75.97 -27.73
CA PRO A 200 -30.32 77.39 -27.49
C PRO A 200 -31.22 78.11 -28.53
N THR A 201 -31.83 79.20 -28.02
CA THR A 201 -32.42 80.41 -28.65
C THR A 201 -33.53 80.27 -29.68
#